data_AF-A0A0D3VD26-F1
#
_entry.id   AF-A0A0D3VD26-F1
#
_cell.length_a   1.000
_cell.length_b   1.000
_cell.length_c   1.000
_cell.angle_alpha   90.00
_cell.angle_beta   90.00
_cell.angle_gamma   90.00
#
_symmetry.space_group_name_H-M   'P 1'
#
loop_
_entity.id
_entity.type
_entity.pdbx_description
1 polymer ?
#
loop_
_entity_poly.entity_id
_entity_poly.type
_entity_poly.pdbx_seq_one_letter_code
_entity_poly.pdbx_strand_id
1 'polypeptide(L)'
;MAFDKKAPDWKAEGIEPPLSKREIGWEVEDRPPAAWLNWYMNSTSESIQELQTKAAEKTYVDEQISEVSKGIEVDIPDASLAQKGIVQLSNAIDGTREDVAVTEAAIKKLAGSIASTAAKVTVTDVGNYYTSTEVEGSLQEIGLTLNAMRGSLIATTNAILGS
;
A
#
# COMPACT_ATOMS: atom_id res chain seq x y z
N MET A 1 -6.25 -17.08 -31.87
CA MET A 1 -7.12 -17.88 -32.77
C MET A 1 -6.84 -17.47 -34.22
N ALA A 2 -6.50 -18.43 -35.09
CA ALA A 2 -6.38 -18.16 -36.52
C ALA A 2 -7.78 -18.15 -37.16
N PHE A 3 -8.03 -17.25 -38.09
CA PHE A 3 -9.30 -17.23 -38.83
C PHE A 3 -9.39 -18.45 -39.76
N ASP A 4 -10.47 -19.22 -39.66
CA ASP A 4 -10.68 -20.41 -40.51
C ASP A 4 -10.79 -20.07 -42.00
N LYS A 5 -11.24 -18.85 -42.30
CA LYS A 5 -11.35 -18.32 -43.67
C LYS A 5 -10.37 -17.19 -43.86
N LYS A 6 -9.51 -17.33 -44.88
CA LYS A 6 -8.64 -16.24 -45.32
C LYS A 6 -9.51 -15.16 -45.97
N ALA A 7 -9.24 -13.90 -45.63
CA ALA A 7 -9.77 -12.78 -46.38
C ALA A 7 -9.41 -12.94 -47.87
N PRO A 8 -10.28 -12.49 -48.80
CA PRO A 8 -9.89 -12.34 -50.20
C PRO A 8 -8.59 -11.53 -50.33
N ASP A 9 -7.82 -11.76 -51.40
CA ASP A 9 -6.62 -10.97 -51.74
C ASP A 9 -6.87 -10.25 -53.07
N TRP A 10 -7.85 -9.34 -53.06
CA TRP A 10 -8.27 -8.63 -54.27
C TRP A 10 -7.41 -7.37 -54.47
N LYS A 11 -6.43 -7.44 -55.39
CA LYS A 11 -5.42 -6.38 -55.61
C LYS A 11 -5.77 -5.34 -56.67
N ALA A 12 -6.91 -5.48 -57.34
CA ALA A 12 -7.32 -4.48 -58.32
C ALA A 12 -7.93 -3.27 -57.59
N GLU A 13 -7.16 -2.21 -57.45
CA GLU A 13 -7.53 -0.98 -56.71
C GLU A 13 -8.79 -0.28 -57.26
N GLY A 14 -9.04 -0.42 -58.57
CA GLY A 14 -10.21 0.20 -59.20
C GLY A 14 -10.18 1.73 -59.15
N ILE A 15 -11.36 2.35 -59.24
CA ILE A 15 -11.56 3.81 -59.11
C ILE A 15 -12.72 4.03 -58.15
N GLU A 16 -12.55 4.95 -57.21
CA GLU A 16 -13.60 5.31 -56.26
C GLU A 16 -14.83 5.89 -56.98
N PRO A 17 -16.04 5.37 -56.74
CA PRO A 17 -17.26 5.91 -57.33
C PRO A 17 -17.59 7.30 -56.76
N PRO A 18 -18.30 8.15 -57.53
CA PRO A 18 -18.68 9.50 -57.09
C PRO A 18 -19.57 9.46 -55.84
N LEU A 19 -19.51 10.52 -55.03
CA LEU A 19 -20.24 10.63 -53.75
C LEU A 19 -21.75 10.33 -53.90
N SER A 20 -22.40 10.84 -54.95
CA SER A 20 -23.82 10.59 -55.21
C SER A 20 -24.17 9.10 -55.31
N LYS A 21 -23.30 8.29 -55.92
CA LYS A 21 -23.51 6.84 -56.04
C LYS A 21 -23.08 6.07 -54.78
N ARG A 22 -22.22 6.62 -53.94
CA ARG A 22 -21.93 6.05 -52.61
C ARG A 22 -23.08 6.29 -51.62
N GLU A 23 -23.80 7.38 -51.77
CA GLU A 23 -24.95 7.72 -50.92
C GLU A 23 -26.24 7.03 -51.38
N ILE A 24 -26.50 6.99 -52.68
CA ILE A 24 -27.75 6.46 -53.25
C ILE A 24 -27.64 4.97 -53.61
N GLY A 25 -26.42 4.47 -53.85
CA GLY A 25 -26.17 3.09 -54.28
C GLY A 25 -26.36 2.88 -55.80
N TRP A 26 -26.32 1.62 -56.21
CA TRP A 26 -26.60 1.21 -57.59
C TRP A 26 -28.11 1.04 -57.79
N GLU A 27 -28.66 1.71 -58.80
CA GLU A 27 -30.05 1.53 -59.21
C GLU A 27 -30.19 0.34 -60.17
N VAL A 28 -31.42 -0.18 -60.33
CA VAL A 28 -31.69 -1.42 -61.09
C VAL A 28 -31.24 -1.34 -62.56
N GLU A 29 -31.16 -0.14 -63.13
CA GLU A 29 -30.70 0.09 -64.51
C GLU A 29 -29.25 0.57 -64.61
N ASP A 30 -28.57 0.82 -63.48
CA ASP A 30 -27.17 1.25 -63.47
C ASP A 30 -26.25 0.10 -63.88
N ARG A 31 -25.31 0.40 -64.78
CA ARG A 31 -24.20 -0.50 -65.12
C ARG A 31 -22.91 0.08 -64.54
N PRO A 32 -22.58 -0.20 -63.27
CA PRO A 32 -21.34 0.30 -62.68
C PRO A 32 -20.13 -0.19 -63.51
N PRO A 33 -19.20 0.68 -63.88
CA PRO A 33 -17.91 0.29 -64.44
C PRO A 33 -17.20 -0.70 -63.53
N ALA A 34 -16.47 -1.65 -64.13
CA ALA A 34 -15.68 -2.64 -63.41
C ALA A 34 -14.68 -1.98 -62.44
N ALA A 35 -14.17 -0.78 -62.76
CA ALA A 35 -13.30 -0.02 -61.87
C ALA A 35 -13.97 0.32 -60.52
N TRP A 36 -15.28 0.63 -60.50
CA TRP A 36 -16.01 0.93 -59.27
C TRP A 36 -16.22 -0.32 -58.41
N LEU A 37 -16.53 -1.45 -59.05
CA LEU A 37 -16.66 -2.74 -58.35
C LEU A 37 -15.32 -3.24 -57.82
N ASN A 38 -14.24 -3.07 -58.60
CA ASN A 38 -12.90 -3.42 -58.18
C ASN A 38 -12.48 -2.62 -56.93
N TRP A 39 -12.76 -1.31 -56.91
CA TRP A 39 -12.50 -0.46 -55.74
C TRP A 39 -13.24 -0.96 -54.50
N TYR A 40 -14.54 -1.21 -54.61
CA TYR A 40 -15.33 -1.72 -53.50
C TYR A 40 -14.82 -3.07 -52.96
N MET A 41 -14.49 -3.99 -53.87
CA MET A 41 -13.98 -5.32 -53.52
C MET A 41 -12.58 -5.26 -52.91
N ASN A 42 -11.68 -4.44 -53.45
CA ASN A 42 -10.35 -4.20 -52.89
C ASN A 42 -10.42 -3.55 -51.49
N SER A 43 -11.19 -2.47 -51.33
CA SER A 43 -11.35 -1.80 -50.03
C SER A 43 -11.94 -2.73 -48.96
N THR A 44 -12.91 -3.55 -49.32
CA THR A 44 -13.51 -4.55 -48.41
C THR A 44 -12.50 -5.64 -48.07
N SER A 45 -11.75 -6.12 -49.07
CA SER A 45 -10.70 -7.12 -48.92
C SER A 45 -9.61 -6.65 -47.94
N GLU A 46 -9.09 -5.44 -48.13
CA GLU A 46 -8.05 -4.84 -47.28
C GLU A 46 -8.55 -4.62 -45.85
N SER A 47 -9.75 -4.07 -45.69
CA SER A 47 -10.35 -3.86 -44.35
C SER A 47 -10.50 -5.18 -43.58
N ILE A 48 -10.92 -6.26 -44.25
CA ILE A 48 -11.06 -7.58 -43.62
C ILE A 48 -9.67 -8.15 -43.27
N GLN A 49 -8.67 -8.02 -44.15
CA GLN A 49 -7.30 -8.45 -43.86
C GLN A 49 -6.71 -7.72 -42.64
N GLU A 50 -6.94 -6.41 -42.56
CA GLU A 50 -6.50 -5.58 -41.42
C GLU A 50 -7.16 -6.03 -40.12
N LEU A 51 -8.49 -6.25 -40.14
CA LEU A 51 -9.23 -6.75 -38.98
C LEU A 51 -8.74 -8.13 -38.54
N GLN A 52 -8.47 -9.03 -39.50
CA GLN A 52 -7.94 -10.37 -39.20
C GLN A 52 -6.56 -10.29 -38.53
N THR A 53 -5.67 -9.43 -39.05
CA THR A 53 -4.32 -9.26 -38.51
C THR A 53 -4.35 -8.65 -37.11
N LYS A 54 -5.09 -7.55 -36.92
CA LYS A 54 -5.22 -6.87 -35.62
C LYS A 54 -5.90 -7.72 -34.56
N ALA A 55 -6.90 -8.53 -34.93
CA ALA A 55 -7.54 -9.45 -34.00
C ALA A 55 -6.61 -10.59 -33.55
N ALA A 56 -5.73 -11.06 -34.45
CA ALA A 56 -4.71 -12.04 -34.10
C ALA A 56 -3.68 -11.44 -33.13
N GLU A 57 -3.21 -10.21 -33.37
CA GLU A 57 -2.34 -9.47 -32.45
C GLU A 57 -2.99 -9.27 -31.09
N LYS A 58 -4.26 -8.85 -31.05
CA LYS A 58 -5.01 -8.69 -29.79
C LYS A 58 -5.10 -10.00 -29.01
N THR A 59 -5.39 -11.12 -29.69
CA THR A 59 -5.48 -12.42 -29.02
C THR A 59 -4.14 -12.81 -28.40
N TYR A 60 -3.04 -12.62 -29.13
CA TYR A 60 -1.69 -12.86 -28.62
C TYR A 60 -1.37 -11.98 -27.41
N VAL A 61 -1.70 -10.68 -27.48
CA VAL A 61 -1.52 -9.74 -26.36
C VAL A 61 -2.36 -10.15 -25.15
N ASP A 62 -3.63 -10.54 -25.34
CA ASP A 62 -4.51 -11.00 -24.26
C ASP A 62 -3.98 -12.30 -23.61
N GLU A 63 -3.48 -13.24 -24.41
CA GLU A 63 -2.83 -14.48 -23.91
C GLU A 63 -1.57 -14.15 -23.09
N GLN A 64 -0.68 -13.29 -23.61
CA GLN A 64 0.52 -12.87 -22.90
C GLN A 64 0.19 -12.10 -21.61
N ILE A 65 -0.83 -11.23 -21.60
CA ILE A 65 -1.31 -10.56 -20.38
C ILE A 65 -1.85 -11.58 -19.38
N SER A 66 -2.56 -12.61 -19.82
CA SER A 66 -3.06 -13.68 -18.94
C SER A 66 -1.93 -14.50 -18.32
N GLU A 67 -0.89 -14.81 -19.07
CA GLU A 67 0.28 -15.53 -18.57
C GLU A 67 1.09 -14.67 -17.59
N VAL A 68 1.35 -13.41 -17.94
CA VAL A 68 2.08 -12.47 -17.09
C VAL A 68 1.31 -12.17 -15.81
N SER A 69 -0.01 -11.96 -15.88
CA SER A 69 -0.83 -11.72 -14.68
C SER A 69 -0.82 -12.89 -13.70
N LYS A 70 -0.85 -14.14 -14.18
CA LYS A 70 -0.67 -15.33 -13.34
C LYS A 70 0.71 -15.40 -12.69
N GLY A 71 1.75 -14.95 -13.38
CA GLY A 71 3.11 -14.88 -12.84
C GLY A 71 3.31 -13.75 -11.81
N ILE A 72 2.53 -12.67 -11.90
CA ILE A 72 2.52 -11.56 -10.93
C ILE A 72 1.77 -11.94 -9.66
N GLU A 73 0.75 -12.81 -9.76
CA GLU A 73 0.06 -13.40 -8.61
C GLU A 73 0.94 -14.48 -7.95
N VAL A 74 2.09 -14.05 -7.44
CA VAL A 74 2.82 -14.83 -6.44
C VAL A 74 1.95 -14.79 -5.19
N ASP A 75 1.26 -15.89 -4.90
CA ASP A 75 0.59 -16.09 -3.62
C ASP A 75 1.66 -16.16 -2.52
N ILE A 76 2.02 -14.99 -1.99
CA ILE A 76 2.93 -14.87 -0.86
C ILE A 76 2.06 -14.94 0.39
N PRO A 77 2.16 -16.02 1.18
CA PRO A 77 1.35 -16.17 2.38
C PRO A 77 1.75 -15.12 3.43
N ASP A 78 0.91 -14.94 4.43
CA ASP A 78 1.26 -14.14 5.60
C ASP A 78 2.45 -14.76 6.35
N ALA A 79 3.29 -13.89 6.92
CA ALA A 79 4.41 -14.39 7.70
C ALA A 79 3.94 -14.96 9.04
N SER A 80 4.64 -15.99 9.49
CA SER A 80 4.53 -16.54 10.83
C SER A 80 5.92 -16.79 11.41
N LEU A 81 5.98 -17.24 12.66
CA LEU A 81 7.26 -17.60 13.29
C LEU A 81 7.96 -18.78 12.59
N ALA A 82 7.25 -19.58 11.79
CA ALA A 82 7.77 -20.74 11.08
C ALA A 82 7.83 -20.57 9.55
N GLN A 83 7.10 -19.60 9.00
CA GLN A 83 6.95 -19.40 7.56
C GLN A 83 7.21 -17.94 7.20
N LYS A 84 8.08 -17.70 6.21
CA LYS A 84 8.29 -16.36 5.67
C LYS A 84 7.07 -15.92 4.88
N GLY A 85 6.75 -14.64 4.93
CA GLY A 85 5.58 -14.07 4.27
C GLY A 85 5.52 -12.54 4.38
N ILE A 86 4.34 -11.98 4.11
CA ILE A 86 4.06 -10.55 4.25
C ILE A 86 3.52 -10.26 5.65
N VAL A 87 3.86 -9.09 6.22
CA VAL A 87 3.31 -8.60 7.50
C VAL A 87 2.86 -7.16 7.36
N GLN A 88 1.81 -6.79 8.10
CA GLN A 88 1.42 -5.38 8.23
C GLN A 88 2.30 -4.66 9.26
N LEU A 89 2.58 -3.38 9.00
CA LEU A 89 3.30 -2.53 9.95
C LEU A 89 2.33 -1.86 10.93
N SER A 90 2.72 -1.73 12.20
CA SER A 90 1.93 -1.04 13.21
C SER A 90 2.72 0.05 13.95
N ASN A 91 2.04 1.18 14.16
CA ASN A 91 2.52 2.30 14.98
C ASN A 91 1.98 2.25 16.43
N ALA A 92 1.21 1.22 16.80
CA ALA A 92 0.70 1.06 18.16
C ALA A 92 1.84 0.68 19.13
N ILE A 93 1.72 1.09 20.40
CA ILE A 93 2.70 0.76 21.47
C ILE A 93 2.07 -0.03 22.64
N ASP A 94 0.77 -0.27 22.55
CA ASP A 94 -0.12 -0.91 23.51
C ASP A 94 -0.92 -2.06 22.85
N GLY A 95 -0.52 -2.47 21.65
CA GLY A 95 -1.20 -3.52 20.89
C GLY A 95 -0.93 -4.92 21.44
N THR A 96 -1.90 -5.82 21.29
CA THR A 96 -1.82 -7.24 21.68
C THR A 96 -1.73 -8.17 20.46
N ARG A 97 -1.53 -7.62 19.27
CA ARG A 97 -1.45 -8.37 18.01
C ARG A 97 -0.08 -9.02 17.84
N GLU A 98 -0.06 -10.26 17.36
CA GLU A 98 1.17 -11.04 17.13
C GLU A 98 1.53 -11.14 15.63
N ASP A 99 0.65 -10.67 14.75
CA ASP A 99 0.72 -10.77 13.28
C ASP A 99 1.22 -9.50 12.59
N VAL A 100 1.70 -8.52 13.36
CA VAL A 100 2.17 -7.22 12.86
C VAL A 100 3.62 -6.95 13.25
N ALA A 101 4.36 -6.29 12.37
CA ALA A 101 5.69 -5.80 12.67
C ALA A 101 5.63 -4.37 13.23
N VAL A 102 6.46 -4.10 14.24
CA VAL A 102 6.59 -2.78 14.85
C VAL A 102 7.39 -1.83 13.92
N THR A 103 7.02 -0.55 13.89
CA THR A 103 7.80 0.47 13.17
C THR A 103 8.81 1.18 14.09
N GLU A 104 9.81 1.83 13.51
CA GLU A 104 10.72 2.72 14.25
C GLU A 104 9.97 3.86 14.97
N ALA A 105 8.87 4.35 14.39
CA ALA A 105 8.03 5.37 15.00
C ALA A 105 7.34 4.86 16.28
N ALA A 106 6.81 3.63 16.27
CA ALA A 106 6.30 2.99 17.48
C ALA A 106 7.40 2.81 18.53
N ILE A 107 8.59 2.34 18.15
CA ILE A 107 9.72 2.17 19.07
C ILE A 107 10.12 3.51 19.70
N LYS A 108 10.22 4.58 18.89
CA LYS A 108 10.55 5.93 19.38
C LYS A 108 9.50 6.46 20.36
N LYS A 109 8.22 6.24 20.07
CA LYS A 109 7.11 6.63 20.96
C LYS A 109 7.17 5.86 22.28
N LEU A 110 7.39 4.54 22.22
CA LEU A 110 7.55 3.69 23.39
C LEU A 110 8.75 4.16 24.24
N ALA A 111 9.92 4.36 23.62
CA ALA A 111 11.11 4.85 24.30
C ALA A 111 10.87 6.20 25.00
N GLY A 112 10.09 7.10 24.40
CA GLY A 112 9.70 8.36 25.02
C GLY A 112 8.72 8.23 26.19
N SER A 113 7.98 7.12 26.27
CA SER A 113 7.05 6.84 27.37
C SER A 113 7.70 6.16 28.58
N ILE A 114 8.90 5.60 28.43
CA ILE A 114 9.65 5.02 29.54
C ILE A 114 10.07 6.14 30.49
N ALA A 115 9.82 5.94 31.80
CA ALA A 115 10.18 6.91 32.82
C ALA A 115 11.70 7.16 32.83
N SER A 116 12.10 8.39 32.55
CA SER A 116 13.50 8.82 32.50
C SER A 116 13.95 9.59 33.75
N THR A 117 13.03 9.86 34.68
CA THR A 117 13.25 10.66 35.90
C THR A 117 12.47 10.07 37.06
N ALA A 118 12.95 10.29 38.28
CA ALA A 118 12.30 9.82 39.51
C ALA A 118 10.85 10.32 39.65
N ALA A 119 10.58 11.57 39.26
CA ALA A 119 9.23 12.15 39.28
C ALA A 119 8.20 11.43 38.36
N LYS A 120 8.66 10.62 37.40
CA LYS A 120 7.78 9.83 36.52
C LYS A 120 7.63 8.38 36.99
N VAL A 121 8.40 7.96 38.00
CA VAL A 121 8.31 6.63 38.58
C VAL A 121 7.33 6.70 39.74
N THR A 122 6.20 6.01 39.59
CA THR A 122 5.17 5.95 40.63
C THR A 122 5.60 5.02 41.76
N VAL A 123 5.34 5.43 43.00
CA VAL A 123 5.55 4.63 44.22
C VAL A 123 4.21 4.12 44.69
N THR A 124 4.11 2.81 44.99
CA THR A 124 2.97 2.24 45.72
C THR A 124 3.34 2.14 47.19
N ASP A 125 2.93 3.13 47.98
CA ASP A 125 3.21 3.16 49.40
C ASP A 125 2.17 2.37 50.20
N VAL A 126 2.43 1.07 50.38
CA VAL A 126 1.57 0.19 51.19
C VAL A 126 1.62 0.56 52.68
N GLY A 127 2.74 1.13 53.14
CA GLY A 127 2.99 1.43 54.55
C GLY A 127 2.46 2.78 55.01
N ASN A 128 2.04 3.66 54.10
CA ASN A 128 1.67 5.06 54.38
C ASN A 128 2.81 5.83 55.08
N TYR A 129 4.06 5.55 54.70
CA TYR A 129 5.25 6.26 55.17
C TYR A 129 5.46 7.60 54.49
N TYR A 130 4.96 7.75 53.26
CA TYR A 130 5.10 8.94 52.43
C TYR A 130 3.73 9.44 52.01
N THR A 131 3.61 10.75 51.80
CA THR A 131 2.40 11.33 51.19
C THR A 131 2.50 11.39 49.67
N SER A 132 3.72 11.44 49.14
CA SER A 132 3.98 11.42 47.70
C SER A 132 3.61 10.08 47.05
N THR A 133 3.23 10.17 45.77
CA THR A 133 2.90 9.03 44.90
C THR A 133 4.00 8.72 43.89
N GLU A 134 5.12 9.44 43.95
CA GLU A 134 6.27 9.28 43.06
C GLU A 134 7.60 9.32 43.83
N VAL A 135 8.67 8.85 43.18
CA VAL A 135 9.98 8.63 43.83
C VAL A 135 10.65 9.93 44.27
N GLU A 136 10.64 10.98 43.45
CA GLU A 136 11.27 12.27 43.76
C GLU A 136 10.69 12.91 45.02
N GLY A 137 9.37 13.01 45.14
CA GLY A 137 8.71 13.59 46.31
C GLY A 137 8.84 12.71 47.54
N SER A 138 8.83 11.39 47.39
CA SER A 138 9.13 10.49 48.50
C SER A 138 10.55 10.72 49.03
N LEU A 139 11.53 10.88 48.14
CA LEU A 139 12.91 11.22 48.50
C LEU A 139 13.01 12.62 49.12
N GLN A 140 12.23 13.59 48.64
CA GLN A 140 12.15 14.92 49.21
C GLN A 140 11.62 14.89 50.66
N GLU A 141 10.56 14.14 50.93
CA GLU A 141 10.01 13.94 52.28
C GLU A 141 11.03 13.33 53.24
N ILE A 142 11.76 12.30 52.79
CA ILE A 142 12.86 11.71 53.56
C ILE A 142 13.94 12.75 53.85
N GLY A 143 14.34 13.52 52.84
CA GLY A 143 15.37 14.56 52.97
C GLY A 143 14.97 15.63 53.99
N LEU A 144 13.71 16.08 53.97
CA LEU A 144 13.16 17.03 54.95
C LEU A 144 13.17 16.44 56.36
N THR A 145 12.72 15.19 56.51
CA THR A 145 12.68 14.49 57.80
C THR A 145 14.09 14.34 58.39
N LEU A 146 15.06 13.92 57.58
CA LEU A 146 16.45 13.80 58.01
C LEU A 146 17.06 15.15 58.40
N ASN A 147 16.77 16.21 57.65
CA ASN A 147 17.27 17.54 57.99
C ASN A 147 16.66 18.06 59.31
N ALA A 148 15.37 17.80 59.55
CA ALA A 148 14.72 18.10 60.82
C ALA A 148 15.35 17.32 61.99
N MET A 149 15.60 16.02 61.81
CA MET A 149 16.29 15.18 62.80
C MET A 149 17.70 15.71 63.12
N ARG A 150 18.46 16.09 62.08
CA ARG A 150 19.78 16.72 62.25
C ARG A 150 19.69 18.00 63.07
N GLY A 151 18.72 18.88 62.76
CA GLY A 151 18.50 20.12 63.50
C GLY A 151 18.23 19.86 64.99
N SER A 152 17.36 18.88 65.28
CA SER A 152 17.06 18.46 66.66
C SER A 152 18.28 17.91 67.39
N LEU A 153 19.13 17.12 66.71
CA LEU A 153 20.35 16.55 67.30
C LEU A 153 21.37 17.64 67.65
N ILE A 154 21.56 18.62 66.76
CA ILE A 154 22.47 19.76 67.01
C ILE A 154 21.96 20.56 68.21
N ALA A 155 20.67 20.88 68.25
CA ALA A 155 20.07 21.60 69.37
C ALA A 155 20.26 20.85 70.71
N THR A 156 20.07 19.54 70.70
CA THR A 156 20.26 18.69 71.89
C THR A 156 21.73 18.64 72.32
N THR A 157 22.65 18.50 71.37
CA THR A 157 24.09 18.48 71.64
C THR A 157 24.56 19.80 72.25
N ASN A 158 24.14 20.93 71.69
CA ASN A 158 24.48 22.25 72.21
C ASN A 158 23.94 22.43 73.65
N ALA A 159 22.72 21.98 73.93
CA ALA A 159 22.14 22.03 75.26
C ALA A 159 22.92 21.19 76.30
N ILE A 160 23.50 20.05 75.90
CA ILE A 160 24.32 19.20 76.78
C ILE A 160 25.72 19.79 77.00
N LEU A 161 26.34 20.34 75.95
CA LEU A 161 27.72 20.84 76.00
C LEU A 161 27.85 22.26 76.58
N GLY A 162 26.73 22.96 76.81
CA GLY A 162 26.73 24.25 77.51
C GLY A 162 27.31 25.41 76.71
N SER A 163 27.28 25.31 75.38
CA SER A 163 27.58 26.39 74.42
C SER A 163 26.32 27.04 73.89
#